data_AF-A0A951AEV8-F1
#
_entry.id   AF-A0A951AEV8-F1
#
_cell.length_a   1.000
_cell.length_b   1.000
_cell.length_c   1.000
_cell.angle_alpha   90.00
_cell.angle_beta   90.00
_cell.angle_gamma   90.00
#
_symmetry.space_group_name_H-M   'P 1'
#
loop_
_entity.id
_entity.type
_entity.pdbx_description
1 polymer ?
#
loop_
_entity_poly.entity_id
_entity_poly.type
_entity_poly.pdbx_seq_one_letter_code
_entity_poly.pdbx_strand_id
1 'polypeptide(L)' 'MILYVKTGCPWCRMAEDYLDKGGYQYQRVDVRRDPDSLKELRRVSGQTSTPTLLVGELVLPDFGPDELEEFLSEHKILP' A
#
# COMPACT_ATOMS: atom_id res chain seq x y z
N MET A 1 5.84 4.19 6.30
CA MET A 1 5.08 3.29 5.39
C MET A 1 4.59 4.10 4.20
N ILE A 2 4.58 3.52 3.00
CA ILE A 2 4.05 4.14 1.77
C ILE A 2 2.98 3.22 1.20
N LEU A 3 1.78 3.75 0.97
CA LEU A 3 0.68 3.04 0.32
C LEU A 3 0.49 3.63 -1.09
N TYR A 4 0.82 2.82 -2.10
CA TYR A 4 0.56 3.13 -3.49
C TYR A 4 -0.89 2.78 -3.85
N VAL A 5 -1.60 3.74 -4.41
CA VAL A 5 -3.02 3.65 -4.74
C VAL A 5 -3.30 4.20 -6.13
N LYS A 6 -4.51 3.93 -6.63
CA LYS A 6 -5.06 4.62 -7.80
C LYS A 6 -6.40 5.24 -7.43
N THR A 7 -6.64 6.49 -7.85
CA THR A 7 -7.96 7.12 -7.70
C THR A 7 -9.04 6.23 -8.33
N GLY A 8 -10.08 5.91 -7.55
CA GLY A 8 -11.21 5.06 -7.95
C GLY A 8 -10.98 3.55 -7.77
N CYS A 9 -9.91 3.11 -7.12
CA CYS A 9 -9.77 1.69 -6.74
C CYS A 9 -10.50 1.42 -5.41
N PRO A 10 -11.50 0.51 -5.38
CA PRO A 10 -12.20 0.17 -4.15
C PRO A 10 -11.29 -0.52 -3.12
N TRP A 11 -10.40 -1.40 -3.57
CA TRP A 11 -9.45 -2.10 -2.70
C TRP A 11 -8.46 -1.15 -2.02
N CYS A 12 -8.00 -0.12 -2.72
CA CYS A 12 -7.15 0.91 -2.12
C CYS A 12 -7.88 1.65 -1.00
N ARG A 13 -9.16 2.01 -1.20
CA ARG A 13 -9.96 2.65 -0.15
C ARG A 13 -10.09 1.77 1.08
N MET A 14 -10.30 0.46 0.89
CA MET A 14 -10.37 -0.48 2.02
C MET A 14 -9.05 -0.55 2.79
N ALA A 15 -7.91 -0.55 2.09
CA ALA A 15 -6.60 -0.51 2.73
C ALA A 15 -6.37 0.80 3.51
N GLU A 16 -6.74 1.95 2.93
CA GLU A 16 -6.70 3.25 3.60
C GLU A 16 -7.57 3.24 4.87
N ASP A 17 -8.83 2.79 4.77
CA ASP A 17 -9.75 2.72 5.90
C ASP A 17 -9.23 1.80 7.01
N TYR A 18 -8.59 0.67 6.67
CA TYR A 18 -8.00 -0.24 7.65
C TYR A 18 -6.85 0.43 8.40
N LEU A 19 -5.91 1.03 7.66
CA LEU A 19 -4.75 1.72 8.23
C LEU A 19 -5.17 2.91 9.09
N ASP A 20 -6.10 3.72 8.61
CA ASP A 20 -6.62 4.90 9.33
C ASP A 20 -7.33 4.50 10.63
N LYS A 21 -8.19 3.47 10.59
CA LYS A 21 -8.87 2.94 11.79
C LYS A 21 -7.89 2.33 12.79
N GLY A 22 -6.82 1.70 12.30
CA GLY A 22 -5.73 1.17 13.12
C GLY A 22 -4.81 2.25 13.69
N GLY A 23 -4.90 3.49 13.22
CA GLY A 23 -4.05 4.61 13.65
C GLY A 23 -2.67 4.64 12.98
N TYR A 24 -2.45 3.85 11.94
CA TYR A 24 -1.16 3.75 11.27
C TYR A 24 -0.80 5.03 10.52
N GLN A 25 0.46 5.45 10.63
CA GLN A 25 0.99 6.54 9.82
C GLN A 25 1.55 6.03 8.49
N TYR A 26 1.04 6.55 7.38
CA TYR A 26 1.54 6.23 6.04
C TYR A 26 1.46 7.41 5.08
N GLN A 27 2.33 7.38 4.08
CA GLN A 27 2.25 8.28 2.93
C GLN A 27 1.39 7.64 1.85
N ARG A 28 0.32 8.32 1.46
CA ARG A 28 -0.52 7.94 0.31
C ARG A 28 0.09 8.46 -0.99
N VAL A 29 0.36 7.57 -1.95
CA VAL A 29 0.89 7.93 -3.28
C VAL A 29 -0.07 7.46 -4.37
N ASP A 30 -0.66 8.40 -5.10
CA ASP A 30 -1.52 8.05 -6.24
C ASP A 30 -0.70 7.94 -7.53
N VAL A 31 -0.54 6.71 -8.02
CA VAL A 31 0.31 6.43 -9.19
C VAL A 31 -0.27 6.95 -10.51
N ARG A 32 -1.52 7.44 -10.53
CA ARG A 32 -2.12 8.08 -11.71
C ARG A 32 -1.79 9.55 -11.83
N ARG A 33 -1.34 10.19 -10.75
CA ARG A 33 -1.09 11.65 -10.73
C ARG A 33 0.31 12.02 -11.18
N ASP A 34 1.24 11.08 -11.11
CA ASP A 34 2.65 11.29 -11.39
C ASP A 34 3.26 10.02 -12.05
N PRO A 35 3.84 10.13 -13.26
CA PRO A 35 4.54 9.04 -13.92
C PRO A 35 5.71 8.46 -13.12
N ASP A 36 6.39 9.26 -12.30
CA ASP A 36 7.54 8.79 -11.52
C ASP A 36 7.09 7.90 -10.36
N SER A 37 5.94 8.20 -9.75
CA SER A 37 5.28 7.33 -8.77
C SER A 37 4.93 5.94 -9.32
N LEU A 38 4.50 5.85 -10.60
CA LEU A 38 4.25 4.56 -11.25
C LEU A 38 5.54 3.77 -11.54
N LYS A 39 6.62 4.48 -11.94
CA LYS A 39 7.94 3.85 -12.13
C LYS A 39 8.47 3.30 -10.82
N GLU A 40 8.31 4.05 -9.74
CA GLU A 40 8.73 3.63 -8.41
C GLU A 40 7.93 2.41 -7.93
N LEU A 41 6.60 2.42 -8.07
CA LEU A 41 5.76 1.24 -7.82
C LEU A 41 6.30 0.01 -8.55
N ARG A 42 6.60 0.14 -9.84
CA ARG A 42 7.16 -0.96 -10.64
C ARG A 42 8.54 -1.40 -10.17
N ARG A 43 9.39 -0.46 -9.75
CA ARG A 43 10.72 -0.75 -9.24
C ARG A 43 10.67 -1.56 -7.95
N VAL A 44 9.77 -1.20 -7.02
CA VAL A 44 9.70 -1.85 -5.70
C VAL A 44 8.89 -3.16 -5.72
N SER A 45 7.85 -3.25 -6.55
CA SER A 45 6.94 -4.41 -6.56
C SER A 45 7.10 -5.35 -7.75
N GLY A 46 7.83 -4.95 -8.79
CA GLY A 46 7.91 -5.68 -10.06
C GLY A 46 6.68 -5.54 -10.97
N GLN A 47 5.65 -4.82 -10.52
CA GLN A 47 4.35 -4.71 -11.22
C GLN A 47 3.75 -3.29 -11.12
N THR A 48 2.54 -3.10 -11.64
CA THR A 48 1.84 -1.79 -11.61
C THR A 48 0.49 -1.83 -10.92
N SER A 49 0.19 -2.92 -10.20
CA SER A 49 -1.10 -3.10 -9.52
C SER A 49 -1.16 -2.38 -8.18
N THR A 50 -2.37 -2.01 -7.78
CA THR A 50 -2.65 -1.29 -6.52
C THR A 50 -3.86 -1.94 -5.83
N PRO A 51 -3.89 -2.02 -4.51
CA PRO A 51 -2.95 -1.40 -3.57
C PRO A 51 -1.58 -2.10 -3.51
N THR A 52 -0.53 -1.35 -3.19
CA THR A 52 0.79 -1.90 -2.85
C THR A 52 1.34 -1.15 -1.65
N LEU A 53 1.82 -1.86 -0.63
CA LEU A 53 2.34 -1.30 0.61
C LEU A 53 3.86 -1.51 0.65
N LEU A 54 4.59 -0.46 1.00
CA LEU A 54 6.02 -0.48 1.20
C LEU A 54 6.34 -0.06 2.64
N VAL A 55 7.03 -0.93 3.38
CA VAL A 55 7.46 -0.71 4.76
C VAL A 55 8.95 -1.04 4.88
N GLY A 56 9.79 -0.02 4.80
CA GLY A 56 11.24 -0.24 4.73
C GLY A 56 11.60 -1.01 3.47
N GLU A 57 12.12 -2.23 3.63
CA GLU A 57 12.44 -3.14 2.53
C GLU A 57 11.32 -4.16 2.23
N LEU A 58 10.27 -4.19 3.05
CA LEU A 58 9.15 -5.12 2.91
C LEU A 58 8.12 -4.56 1.93
N VAL A 59 7.65 -5.42 1.03
CA VAL A 59 6.68 -5.07 -0.01
C VAL A 59 5.50 -6.04 0.05
N LEU A 60 4.29 -5.50 0.18
CA LEU A 60 3.03 -6.23 0.02
C LEU A 60 2.33 -5.74 -1.26
N PRO A 61 2.45 -6.46 -2.39
CA PRO A 61 1.85 -6.07 -3.67
C PRO A 61 0.43 -6.65 -3.87
N ASP A 62 -0.46 -5.90 -4.54
CA ASP A 62 -1.79 -6.32 -5.03
C ASP A 62 -2.67 -7.06 -4.01
N PHE A 63 -2.76 -6.51 -2.79
CA PHE A 63 -3.36 -7.22 -1.66
C PHE A 63 -4.81 -6.82 -1.36
N GLY A 64 -5.52 -7.72 -0.68
CA GLY A 64 -6.81 -7.51 -0.03
C GLY A 64 -6.72 -7.27 1.49
N PRO A 65 -7.86 -7.04 2.16
CA PRO A 65 -7.90 -6.69 3.59
C PRO A 65 -7.26 -7.75 4.51
N ASP A 66 -7.51 -9.03 4.24
CA ASP A 66 -7.00 -10.12 5.07
C ASP A 66 -5.47 -10.23 4.99
N GLU A 67 -4.92 -10.05 3.79
CA GLU A 67 -3.48 -10.06 3.52
C GLU A 67 -2.77 -8.85 4.16
N LEU A 68 -3.44 -7.69 4.24
CA LEU A 68 -2.91 -6.51 4.93
C LEU A 68 -2.73 -6.77 6.42
N GLU A 69 -3.76 -7.32 7.07
CA GLU A 69 -3.72 -7.64 8.50
C GLU A 69 -2.63 -8.68 8.81
N GLU A 70 -2.58 -9.76 8.02
CA GLU A 70 -1.58 -10.81 8.19
C GLU A 70 -0.15 -10.26 8.04
N PHE A 71 0.09 -9.47 7.00
CA PHE A 71 1.40 -8.85 6.75
C PHE A 71 1.86 -7.94 7.89
N LEU A 72 0.96 -7.07 8.41
CA LEU A 72 1.29 -6.18 9.51
C LEU A 72 1.59 -6.98 10.79
N SER A 73 0.82 -8.03 11.06
CA SER A 73 1.00 -8.91 12.22
C SER A 73 2.29 -9.72 12.14
N GLU A 74 2.56 -10.39 11.01
CA GLU A 74 3.75 -11.22 10.79
C GLU A 74 5.04 -10.41 10.97
N HIS A 75 5.05 -9.19 10.44
CA HIS A 75 6.20 -8.30 10.50
C HIS A 75 6.22 -7.40 11.75
N LYS A 76 5.25 -7.55 12.66
CA LYS A 76 5.13 -6.76 13.91
C LYS A 76 5.15 -5.26 13.65
N ILE A 77 4.47 -4.83 12.59
CA ILE A 77 4.30 -3.43 12.23
C ILE A 77 3.14 -2.91 13.07
N LEU A 78 3.44 -1.97 13.96
CA LEU A 78 2.47 -1.35 14.87
C LEU A 78 2.19 0.10 14.45
N PRO A 79 1.04 0.66 14.85
CA PRO A 79 0.67 2.06 14.58
C PRO A 79 1.69 3.09 15.08
#